data_AF-A0A7Y4A0T1-F1
#
_entry.id   AF-A0A7Y4A0T1-F1
#
_cell.length_a   1.000
_cell.length_b   1.000
_cell.length_c   1.000
_cell.angle_alpha   90.00
_cell.angle_beta   90.00
_cell.angle_gamma   90.00
#
_symmetry.space_group_name_H-M   'P 1'
#
loop_
_entity.id
_entity.type
_entity.pdbx_description
1 polymer ?
#
loop_
_entity_poly.entity_id
_entity_poly.type
_entity_poly.pdbx_seq_one_letter_code
_entity_poly.pdbx_strand_id
1 'polypeptide(L)'
;MKLASFFLSNLLLISSSAYANTNTTTYVYCGLPDASDWEWLLDTNDNYIIISGRWGRVTEASGHYFRVFRVSEEVWQQKSFNCPTGYISQPADSGTSRWEIFEVIRANGSSYFIDAYKTYYLQGNIDANFQLRV
;
A
#
# COMPACT_ATOMS: atom_id res chain seq x y z
N MET A 1 -39.17 -55.19 6.29
CA MET A 1 -38.65 -54.48 7.48
C MET A 1 -37.14 -54.47 7.36
N LYS A 2 -36.36 -53.40 7.30
CA LYS A 2 -36.54 -51.95 7.52
C LYS A 2 -35.55 -51.23 6.58
N LEU A 3 -36.03 -50.18 5.91
CA LEU A 3 -35.18 -49.09 5.43
C LEU A 3 -34.65 -48.34 6.65
N ALA A 4 -33.34 -48.08 6.71
CA ALA A 4 -32.80 -47.04 7.60
C ALA A 4 -31.53 -46.45 7.00
N SER A 5 -31.72 -45.29 6.38
CA SER A 5 -30.82 -44.14 6.30
C SER A 5 -29.33 -44.38 6.51
N PHE A 6 -28.59 -44.49 5.40
CA PHE A 6 -27.24 -43.91 5.32
C PHE A 6 -27.33 -42.60 4.53
N PHE A 7 -27.99 -41.62 5.13
CA PHE A 7 -28.08 -40.26 4.61
C PHE A 7 -27.16 -39.38 5.46
N LEU A 8 -26.33 -38.61 4.76
CA LEU A 8 -25.71 -37.37 5.21
C LEU A 8 -24.65 -37.49 6.33
N SER A 9 -23.42 -37.80 5.92
CA SER A 9 -22.24 -37.19 6.56
C SER A 9 -21.31 -36.62 5.49
N ASN A 10 -21.88 -35.81 4.59
CA ASN A 10 -21.13 -34.78 3.88
C ASN A 10 -21.14 -33.53 4.78
N LEU A 11 -20.37 -33.56 5.87
CA LEU A 11 -20.08 -32.33 6.59
C LEU A 11 -19.00 -31.60 5.77
N LEU A 12 -19.48 -30.68 4.94
CA LEU A 12 -18.67 -29.71 4.23
C LEU A 12 -17.74 -28.99 5.20
N LEU A 13 -16.46 -29.35 5.19
CA LEU A 13 -15.37 -28.46 5.61
C LEU A 13 -15.21 -27.41 4.51
N ILE A 14 -16.13 -26.44 4.46
CA ILE A 14 -15.85 -25.17 3.77
C ILE A 14 -14.84 -24.46 4.66
N SER A 15 -13.56 -24.70 4.39
CA SER A 15 -12.50 -23.80 4.80
C SER A 15 -12.74 -22.48 4.09
N SER A 16 -13.37 -21.53 4.77
CA SER A 16 -13.41 -20.14 4.36
C SER A 16 -11.98 -19.61 4.44
N SER A 17 -11.28 -19.59 3.30
CA SER A 17 -10.11 -18.75 3.13
C SER A 17 -10.57 -17.30 3.18
N ALA A 18 -10.66 -16.74 4.39
CA ALA A 18 -10.73 -15.31 4.56
C ALA A 18 -9.41 -14.73 4.06
N TYR A 19 -9.37 -14.35 2.78
CA TYR A 19 -8.36 -13.42 2.29
C TYR A 19 -8.57 -12.14 3.10
N ALA A 20 -7.75 -11.95 4.12
CA ALA A 20 -7.76 -10.73 4.89
C ALA A 20 -7.38 -9.60 3.93
N ASN A 21 -8.38 -8.84 3.45
CA ASN A 21 -8.18 -7.48 3.01
C ASN A 21 -7.78 -6.70 4.26
N THR A 22 -6.54 -6.87 4.71
CA THR A 22 -6.02 -6.16 5.88
C THR A 22 -5.88 -4.71 5.47
N ASN A 23 -6.88 -3.93 5.82
CA ASN A 23 -6.77 -2.48 5.84
C ASN A 23 -5.67 -2.15 6.87
N THR A 24 -4.51 -1.72 6.38
CA THR A 24 -3.38 -1.27 7.17
C THR A 24 -3.39 0.25 7.28
N THR A 25 -2.54 0.80 8.13
CA THR A 25 -2.28 2.23 8.21
C THR A 25 -0.84 2.53 7.81
N THR A 26 -0.60 3.73 7.30
CA THR A 26 0.75 4.23 6.99
C THR A 26 0.83 5.70 7.34
N TYR A 27 2.03 6.20 7.60
CA TYR A 27 2.26 7.62 7.82
C TYR A 27 2.29 8.36 6.49
N VAL A 28 2.08 9.68 6.56
CA VAL A 28 2.14 10.55 5.39
C VAL A 28 3.26 11.55 5.59
N TYR A 29 4.10 11.70 4.58
CA TYR A 29 5.08 12.77 4.49
C TYR A 29 4.81 13.59 3.22
N CYS A 30 5.36 14.78 3.19
CA CYS A 30 5.37 15.68 2.06
C CYS A 30 6.77 15.61 1.45
N GLY A 31 6.87 15.29 0.17
CA GLY A 31 8.14 15.12 -0.54
C GLY A 31 8.27 16.02 -1.77
N LEU A 32 9.49 16.48 -2.08
CA LEU A 32 9.74 17.17 -3.34
C LEU A 32 9.69 16.20 -4.53
N PRO A 33 9.27 16.66 -5.73
CA PRO A 33 9.18 15.82 -6.93
C PRO A 33 10.51 15.20 -7.40
N ASP A 34 11.64 15.72 -6.93
CA ASP A 34 12.99 15.22 -7.22
C ASP A 34 13.58 14.35 -6.10
N ALA A 35 12.79 14.08 -5.04
CA ALA A 35 13.21 13.33 -3.86
C ALA A 35 14.42 13.92 -3.10
N SER A 36 14.72 15.20 -3.27
CA SER A 36 15.83 15.87 -2.58
C SER A 36 15.51 16.23 -1.13
N ASP A 37 14.23 16.44 -0.82
CA ASP A 37 13.76 16.83 0.52
C ASP A 37 12.41 16.21 0.85
N TRP A 38 12.17 16.01 2.15
CA TRP A 38 10.91 15.56 2.68
C TRP A 38 10.72 15.99 4.13
N GLU A 39 9.46 16.14 4.53
CA GLU A 39 9.07 16.32 5.92
C GLU A 39 7.83 15.53 6.28
N TRP A 40 7.73 15.11 7.53
CA TRP A 40 6.51 14.47 8.04
C TRP A 40 5.33 15.42 7.97
N LEU A 41 4.19 14.94 7.48
CA LEU A 41 2.96 15.70 7.54
C LEU A 41 2.36 15.58 8.95
N LEU A 42 2.22 16.73 9.62
CA LEU A 42 1.70 16.82 10.99
C LEU A 42 0.30 17.46 11.01
N ASP A 43 -0.51 17.11 12.00
CA ASP A 43 -1.77 17.80 12.31
C ASP A 43 -1.52 19.08 13.13
N THR A 44 -2.59 19.80 13.49
CA THR A 44 -2.51 21.05 14.26
C THR A 44 -2.00 20.88 15.69
N ASN A 45 -1.86 19.63 16.16
CA ASN A 45 -1.34 19.28 17.49
C ASN A 45 0.02 18.58 17.39
N ASP A 46 0.72 18.74 16.27
CA ASP A 46 2.02 18.13 15.98
C ASP A 46 2.04 16.59 15.94
N ASN A 47 0.88 15.94 15.73
CA ASN A 47 0.84 14.49 15.55
C ASN A 47 1.04 14.11 14.09
N TYR A 48 1.73 12.99 13.85
CA TYR A 48 1.87 12.43 12.51
C TYR A 48 0.51 12.09 11.90
N ILE A 49 0.29 12.56 10.66
CA ILE A 49 -0.87 12.16 9.88
C ILE A 49 -0.73 10.71 9.45
N ILE A 50 -1.74 9.91 9.80
CA ILE A 50 -1.87 8.51 9.43
C ILE A 50 -3.07 8.34 8.50
N ILE A 51 -2.94 7.50 7.47
CA ILE A 51 -4.02 7.15 6.55
C ILE A 51 -4.21 5.63 6.44
N SER A 52 -5.47 5.19 6.34
CA SER A 52 -5.84 3.79 6.20
C SER A 52 -5.90 3.39 4.72
N GLY A 53 -5.46 2.18 4.42
CA GLY A 53 -5.43 1.65 3.06
C GLY A 53 -4.73 0.31 3.00
N ARG A 54 -4.08 0.00 1.88
CA ARG A 54 -3.34 -1.25 1.72
C ARG A 54 -2.11 -1.06 0.84
N TRP A 55 -1.00 -1.67 1.24
CA TRP A 55 0.17 -1.73 0.39
C TRP A 55 -0.09 -2.59 -0.86
N GLY A 56 0.51 -2.18 -1.96
CA GLY A 56 0.42 -2.83 -3.25
C GLY A 56 1.66 -2.58 -4.08
N ARG A 57 1.63 -3.12 -5.29
CA ARG A 57 2.67 -2.98 -6.29
C ARG A 57 2.06 -2.81 -7.65
N VAL A 58 2.70 -1.99 -8.48
CA VAL A 58 2.43 -1.87 -9.91
C VAL A 58 3.67 -2.36 -10.64
N THR A 59 3.50 -3.38 -11.48
CA THR A 59 4.57 -3.96 -12.30
C THR A 59 4.42 -3.45 -13.73
N GLU A 60 5.49 -2.89 -14.27
CA GLU A 60 5.57 -2.42 -15.64
C GLU A 60 6.01 -3.56 -16.58
N ALA A 61 5.72 -3.40 -17.88
CA ALA A 61 6.11 -4.37 -18.90
C ALA A 61 7.64 -4.54 -19.02
N SER A 62 8.41 -3.54 -18.57
CA SER A 62 9.87 -3.57 -18.48
C SER A 62 10.40 -4.57 -17.45
N GLY A 63 9.54 -5.15 -16.61
CA GLY A 63 9.95 -5.95 -15.45
C GLY A 63 10.34 -5.08 -14.25
N HIS A 64 10.23 -3.75 -14.35
CA HIS A 64 10.35 -2.88 -13.18
C HIS A 64 9.03 -2.85 -12.41
N TYR A 65 9.09 -2.49 -11.14
CA TYR A 65 7.90 -2.21 -10.35
C TYR A 65 8.13 -1.06 -9.39
N PHE A 66 7.06 -0.44 -8.93
CA PHE A 66 7.06 0.49 -7.80
C PHE A 66 5.98 0.07 -6.79
N ARG A 67 6.13 0.43 -5.52
CA ARG A 67 5.10 0.16 -4.53
C ARG A 67 4.12 1.32 -4.48
N VAL A 68 2.90 0.97 -4.10
CA VAL A 68 1.82 1.95 -3.94
C VAL A 68 1.11 1.70 -2.61
N PHE A 69 0.63 2.77 -1.98
CA PHE A 69 -0.35 2.66 -0.93
C PHE A 69 -1.73 2.97 -1.50
N ARG A 70 -2.58 1.96 -1.57
CA ARG A 70 -3.93 2.03 -2.13
C ARG A 70 -4.91 2.54 -1.09
N VAL A 71 -5.62 3.59 -1.42
CA VAL A 71 -6.56 4.27 -0.54
C VAL A 71 -7.86 4.55 -1.28
N SER A 72 -9.01 4.48 -0.61
CA SER A 72 -10.27 4.87 -1.24
C SER A 72 -10.34 6.38 -1.41
N GLU A 73 -11.00 6.85 -2.46
CA GLU A 73 -11.20 8.28 -2.70
C GLU A 73 -11.93 8.96 -1.53
N GLU A 74 -12.87 8.28 -0.88
CA GLU A 74 -13.54 8.78 0.32
C GLU A 74 -12.54 9.06 1.45
N VAL A 75 -11.65 8.10 1.77
CA VAL A 75 -10.64 8.26 2.83
C VAL A 75 -9.61 9.32 2.44
N TRP A 76 -9.26 9.39 1.15
CA TRP A 76 -8.37 10.43 0.61
C TRP A 76 -8.93 11.83 0.82
N GLN A 77 -10.19 12.07 0.46
CA GLN A 77 -10.81 13.39 0.57
C GLN A 77 -11.06 13.82 2.02
N GLN A 78 -11.23 12.86 2.95
CA GLN A 78 -11.31 13.16 4.38
C GLN A 78 -9.98 13.62 4.98
N LYS A 79 -8.85 13.18 4.41
CA LYS A 79 -7.51 13.55 4.85
C LYS A 79 -7.11 14.80 4.07
N SER A 80 -7.39 15.97 4.64
CA SER A 80 -6.98 17.25 4.08
C SER A 80 -5.45 17.38 4.10
N PHE A 81 -4.79 16.78 3.11
CA PHE A 81 -3.34 16.79 2.99
C PHE A 81 -2.86 18.16 2.56
N ASN A 82 -2.31 18.92 3.50
CA ASN A 82 -1.82 20.26 3.27
C ASN A 82 -0.28 20.27 3.31
N CYS A 83 0.34 19.81 2.22
CA CYS A 83 1.78 19.91 2.06
C CYS A 83 2.21 21.35 1.75
N PRO A 84 3.44 21.76 2.11
CA PRO A 84 3.97 23.04 1.67
C PRO A 84 3.99 23.16 0.15
N THR A 85 4.07 24.40 -0.33
CA THR A 85 4.14 24.67 -1.77
C THR A 85 5.31 23.92 -2.41
N GLY A 86 5.00 23.15 -3.46
CA GLY A 86 5.98 22.35 -4.20
C GLY A 86 6.17 20.93 -3.68
N TYR A 87 5.66 20.60 -2.48
CA TYR A 87 5.71 19.26 -1.92
C TYR A 87 4.44 18.47 -2.22
N ILE A 88 4.57 17.14 -2.28
CA ILE A 88 3.50 16.22 -2.65
C ILE A 88 3.38 15.14 -1.57
N SER A 89 2.15 14.82 -1.18
CA SER A 89 1.86 13.81 -0.15
C SER A 89 2.23 12.39 -0.61
N GLN A 90 3.01 11.68 0.20
CA GLN A 90 3.48 10.32 -0.08
C GLN A 90 3.37 9.41 1.15
N PRO A 91 3.12 8.10 0.97
CA PRO A 91 3.06 7.13 2.06
C PRO A 91 4.45 6.72 2.56
N ALA A 92 4.62 6.59 3.87
CA ALA A 92 5.81 6.04 4.49
C ALA A 92 5.48 5.12 5.67
N ASP A 93 6.18 3.99 5.75
CA ASP A 93 6.16 3.14 6.95
C ASP A 93 7.14 3.67 8.03
N SER A 94 8.20 4.37 7.62
CA SER A 94 9.23 4.98 8.48
C SER A 94 10.01 6.10 7.79
N GLY A 95 10.85 6.84 8.52
CA GLY A 95 11.67 7.94 7.97
C GLY A 95 12.81 7.50 7.04
N THR A 96 13.04 6.20 6.89
CA THR A 96 13.99 5.62 5.93
C THR A 96 13.27 4.86 4.81
N SER A 97 11.95 5.10 4.66
CA SER A 97 11.18 4.49 3.57
C SER A 97 11.76 4.91 2.23
N ARG A 98 11.71 3.99 1.26
CA ARG A 98 11.87 4.37 -0.12
C ARG A 98 10.69 5.24 -0.55
N TRP A 99 10.87 5.94 -1.65
CA TRP A 99 9.82 6.78 -2.21
C TRP A 99 8.77 5.91 -2.88
N GLU A 100 7.58 5.88 -2.29
CA GLU A 100 6.41 5.18 -2.82
C GLU A 100 5.29 6.21 -3.01
N ILE A 101 4.23 5.84 -3.72
CA ILE A 101 3.14 6.78 -4.06
C ILE A 101 1.77 6.26 -3.65
N PHE A 102 0.80 7.16 -3.57
CA PHE A 102 -0.59 6.77 -3.39
C PHE A 102 -1.22 6.35 -4.72
N GLU A 103 -2.04 5.29 -4.64
CA GLU A 103 -3.03 4.94 -5.67
C GLU A 103 -4.43 5.17 -5.07
N VAL A 104 -5.15 6.15 -5.59
CA VAL A 104 -6.50 6.49 -5.10
C VAL A 104 -7.52 5.73 -5.91
N ILE A 105 -8.34 4.92 -5.23
CA ILE A 105 -9.36 4.05 -5.81
C ILE A 105 -10.73 4.71 -5.64
N ARG A 106 -11.40 4.96 -6.77
CA ARG A 106 -12.76 5.53 -6.81
C ARG A 106 -13.81 4.47 -6.51
N ALA A 107 -15.00 4.90 -6.13
CA ALA A 107 -16.13 4.00 -5.86
C ALA A 107 -16.53 3.13 -7.07
N ASN A 108 -16.27 3.58 -8.29
CA ASN A 108 -16.52 2.82 -9.52
C ASN A 108 -15.41 1.80 -9.85
N GLY A 109 -14.39 1.65 -9.00
CA GLY A 109 -13.27 0.73 -9.19
C GLY A 109 -12.12 1.26 -10.05
N SER A 110 -12.28 2.41 -10.73
CA SER A 110 -11.15 3.07 -11.39
C SER A 110 -10.17 3.64 -10.36
N SER A 111 -8.91 3.80 -10.74
CA SER A 111 -7.90 4.43 -9.89
C SER A 111 -7.08 5.49 -10.61
N TYR A 112 -6.37 6.30 -9.84
CA TYR A 112 -5.34 7.22 -10.33
C TYR A 112 -4.17 7.25 -9.35
N PHE A 113 -2.98 7.56 -9.86
CA PHE A 113 -1.79 7.74 -9.05
C PHE A 113 -1.61 9.21 -8.69
N ILE A 114 -1.12 9.46 -7.48
CA ILE A 114 -0.59 10.78 -7.13
C ILE A 114 0.75 10.94 -7.83
N ASP A 115 0.89 12.04 -8.57
CA ASP A 115 2.09 12.34 -9.36
C ASP A 115 3.22 12.83 -8.44
N ALA A 116 4.02 11.90 -7.93
CA ALA A 116 5.15 12.17 -7.06
C ALA A 116 6.35 11.29 -7.46
N TYR A 117 7.53 11.57 -6.89
CA TYR A 117 8.71 10.74 -7.10
C TYR A 117 8.45 9.31 -6.62
N LYS A 118 8.87 8.31 -7.40
CA LYS A 118 8.71 6.89 -7.05
C LYS A 118 9.98 6.10 -7.31
N THR A 119 10.26 5.17 -6.40
CA THR A 119 11.40 4.26 -6.51
C THR A 119 11.02 3.08 -7.38
N TYR A 120 11.82 2.84 -8.41
CA TYR A 120 11.69 1.65 -9.24
C TYR A 120 12.58 0.52 -8.72
N TYR A 121 12.02 -0.67 -8.71
CA TYR A 121 12.64 -1.92 -8.31
C TYR A 121 12.63 -2.90 -9.48
N LEU A 122 13.56 -3.86 -9.49
CA LEU A 122 13.60 -4.93 -10.48
C LEU A 122 12.79 -6.14 -10.00
N GLN A 123 11.95 -6.69 -10.88
CA GLN A 123 11.28 -7.96 -10.66
C GLN A 123 12.29 -9.11 -10.87
N GLY A 124 13.01 -9.48 -9.82
CA GLY A 124 13.95 -10.60 -9.84
C GLY A 124 15.39 -10.19 -10.18
N ASN A 125 16.16 -9.88 -9.14
CA ASN A 125 17.48 -10.45 -8.91
C ASN A 125 17.84 -10.21 -7.44
N ILE A 126 17.89 -11.29 -6.67
CA ILE A 126 18.71 -11.31 -5.46
C ILE A 126 20.13 -11.36 -6.03
N ASP A 127 20.83 -10.23 -6.02
CA ASP A 127 22.25 -10.26 -6.35
C ASP A 127 22.92 -11.22 -5.37
N ALA A 128 23.43 -12.33 -5.90
CA ALA A 128 24.20 -13.33 -5.19
C ALA A 128 25.59 -12.79 -4.79
N ASN A 129 25.63 -11.62 -4.14
CA ASN A 129 26.85 -10.92 -3.74
C ASN A 129 26.87 -10.59 -2.24
N PHE A 130 26.17 -11.36 -1.41
CA PHE A 130 26.50 -11.44 0.01
C PHE A 130 27.72 -12.34 0.19
N GLN A 131 28.91 -11.82 -0.08
CA GLN A 131 30.13 -12.37 0.49
C GLN A 131 30.37 -11.70 1.84
N LEU A 132 30.09 -12.44 2.92
CA LEU A 132 30.60 -12.13 4.26
C LEU A 132 32.14 -12.06 4.16
N ARG A 133 32.71 -10.88 4.41
CA ARG A 133 34.10 -10.83 4.84
C ARG A 133 34.15 -11.37 6.26
N VAL A 134 34.73 -12.56 6.42
CA VAL A 134 35.25 -13.08 7.69
C VAL A 134 36.65 -12.54 7.88
#